data_AF-A0A1S7PFN7-F1
#
_entry.id   AF-A0A1S7PFN7-F1
#
_cell.length_a   1.000
_cell.length_b   1.000
_cell.length_c   1.000
_cell.angle_alpha   90.00
_cell.angle_beta   90.00
_cell.angle_gamma   90.00
#
_symmetry.space_group_name_H-M   'P 1'
#
loop_
_entity.id
_entity.type
_entity.pdbx_description
1 polymer ?
#
loop_
_entity_poly.entity_id
_entity_poly.type
_entity_poly.pdbx_seq_one_letter_code
_entity_poly.pdbx_strand_id
1 'polypeptide(L)'
;MTDTAPLFAGIGGHHSARARTDEWLTPPSIIDALGGASSFDLDPCSPVVRPWPTAKQHLTIEDNGLTKPWSGRVWLNPPYSTAVIGLWLGRLAHHDDGVALIFARTETDAFFRFVWEKAAAVLFLRGRINFHLVDGRRATKNSGAPSVLCAYGLDNAAQLGDCGIEGQFVPLLLPRFWNGATVAQTWREVLAAFMSDKHGPVPLAEIYRALVRHPKARSNRNVEAKIRQELQRGPFIRAAKGLWEAAPND
;
A
#
# COMPACT_ATOMS: atom_id res chain seq x y z
N MET A 1 32.97 -33.06 8.81
CA MET A 1 33.21 -31.69 8.33
C MET A 1 31.89 -30.95 8.37
N THR A 2 31.77 -29.94 9.23
CA THR A 2 30.53 -29.20 9.50
C THR A 2 30.21 -28.26 8.35
N ASP A 3 29.27 -28.66 7.49
CA ASP A 3 28.76 -27.86 6.38
C ASP A 3 27.83 -26.77 6.93
N THR A 4 28.34 -25.55 7.03
CA THR A 4 27.59 -24.40 7.51
C THR A 4 26.70 -23.87 6.38
N ALA A 5 25.39 -24.10 6.50
CA ALA A 5 24.38 -23.51 5.61
C ALA A 5 24.58 -21.99 5.48
N PRO A 6 24.40 -21.41 4.27
CA PRO A 6 24.64 -19.98 4.05
C PRO A 6 23.77 -19.11 4.95
N LEU A 7 24.36 -18.02 5.47
CA LEU A 7 23.72 -17.09 6.39
C LEU A 7 23.10 -15.92 5.62
N PHE A 8 21.87 -15.57 5.97
CA PHE A 8 21.25 -14.33 5.53
C PHE A 8 21.94 -13.11 6.13
N ALA A 9 22.13 -12.06 5.33
CA ALA A 9 22.40 -10.72 5.83
C ALA A 9 21.10 -10.13 6.43
N GLY A 10 20.70 -10.66 7.60
CA GLY A 10 19.56 -10.16 8.36
C GLY A 10 19.78 -8.72 8.86
N ILE A 11 18.74 -8.11 9.42
CA ILE A 11 18.73 -6.71 9.91
C ILE A 11 19.72 -6.43 11.05
N GLY A 12 20.39 -7.44 11.61
CA GLY A 12 21.34 -7.26 12.73
C GLY A 12 22.59 -8.13 12.68
N GLY A 13 22.93 -8.73 11.53
CA GLY A 13 24.20 -9.42 11.40
C GLY A 13 25.32 -8.39 11.20
N HIS A 14 26.19 -8.19 12.20
CA HIS A 14 27.48 -7.53 12.00
C HIS A 14 28.07 -7.99 10.67
N HIS A 15 28.42 -7.05 9.79
CA HIS A 15 28.93 -7.27 8.45
C HIS A 15 29.96 -8.41 8.36
N SER A 16 29.50 -9.65 8.21
CA SER A 16 30.35 -10.72 7.71
C SER A 16 30.39 -10.50 6.20
N ALA A 17 31.55 -10.11 5.69
CA ALA A 17 31.81 -9.74 4.30
C ALA A 17 31.55 -10.85 3.25
N ARG A 18 30.81 -11.91 3.56
CA ARG A 18 30.44 -13.00 2.65
C ARG A 18 29.06 -13.55 3.00
N ALA A 19 28.00 -12.97 2.44
CA ALA A 19 26.86 -13.81 2.06
C ALA A 19 27.40 -14.77 0.99
N ARG A 20 27.49 -16.06 1.30
CA ARG A 20 28.14 -17.06 0.40
C ARG A 20 27.26 -17.45 -0.80
N THR A 21 26.01 -17.02 -0.84
CA THR A 21 25.10 -17.17 -1.99
C THR A 21 24.06 -16.04 -1.97
N ASP A 22 23.96 -15.29 -3.08
CA ASP A 22 22.91 -14.28 -3.29
C ASP A 22 21.61 -14.89 -3.86
N GLU A 23 21.65 -16.16 -4.26
CA GLU A 23 20.53 -16.88 -4.88
C GLU A 23 19.74 -17.68 -3.83
N TRP A 24 18.52 -17.22 -3.55
CA TRP A 24 17.58 -17.87 -2.63
C TRP A 24 16.25 -18.10 -3.32
N LEU A 25 15.75 -19.33 -3.25
CA LEU A 25 14.47 -19.71 -3.86
C LEU A 25 13.30 -19.48 -2.91
N THR A 26 12.25 -18.87 -3.44
CA THR A 26 10.95 -18.74 -2.77
C THR A 26 10.38 -20.13 -2.50
N PRO A 27 9.88 -20.41 -1.28
CA PRO A 27 9.10 -21.62 -1.00
C PRO A 27 7.91 -21.76 -1.97
N PRO A 28 7.67 -22.97 -2.54
CA PRO A 28 6.54 -23.21 -3.45
C PRO A 28 5.20 -22.77 -2.88
N SER A 29 4.98 -22.99 -1.58
CA SER A 29 3.74 -22.64 -0.88
C SER A 29 3.35 -21.16 -0.99
N ILE A 30 4.32 -20.25 -1.14
CA ILE A 30 4.04 -18.82 -1.33
C ILE A 30 3.54 -18.57 -2.76
N ILE A 31 4.18 -19.20 -3.75
CA ILE A 31 3.79 -19.08 -5.16
C ILE A 31 2.41 -19.71 -5.38
N ASP A 32 2.18 -20.90 -4.82
CA ASP A 32 0.93 -21.64 -4.93
C ASP A 32 -0.25 -20.86 -4.34
N ALA A 33 -0.06 -20.23 -3.17
CA ALA A 33 -1.05 -19.37 -2.54
C ALA A 33 -1.42 -18.14 -3.39
N LEU A 34 -0.54 -17.73 -4.31
CA LEU A 34 -0.76 -16.61 -5.24
C LEU A 34 -1.22 -17.06 -6.63
N GLY A 35 -1.70 -18.31 -6.76
CA GLY A 35 -2.22 -18.88 -7.99
C GLY A 35 -1.26 -19.83 -8.73
N GLY A 36 -0.10 -20.12 -8.14
CA GLY A 36 0.90 -21.03 -8.72
C GLY A 36 1.76 -20.38 -9.80
N ALA A 37 2.84 -21.05 -10.18
CA ALA A 37 3.84 -20.52 -11.12
C ALA A 37 3.26 -20.18 -12.50
N SER A 38 2.21 -20.88 -12.94
CA SER A 38 1.52 -20.60 -14.20
C SER A 38 0.67 -19.32 -14.17
N SER A 39 0.45 -18.72 -13.00
CA SER A 39 -0.27 -17.45 -12.88
C SER A 39 0.63 -16.23 -13.11
N PHE A 40 1.95 -16.40 -13.07
CA PHE A 40 2.93 -15.35 -13.36
C PHE A 40 3.54 -15.57 -14.74
N ASP A 41 3.62 -14.51 -15.54
CA ASP A 41 4.21 -14.58 -16.86
C ASP A 41 5.73 -14.48 -16.81
N LEU A 42 6.28 -13.68 -15.88
CA LEU A 42 7.71 -13.40 -15.79
C LEU A 42 8.24 -13.40 -14.35
N ASP A 43 9.35 -14.09 -14.13
CA ASP A 43 10.26 -13.88 -13.00
C ASP A 43 11.60 -13.33 -13.52
N PRO A 44 11.88 -12.03 -13.32
CA PRO A 44 13.06 -11.40 -13.89
C PRO A 44 14.31 -11.53 -13.00
N CYS A 45 14.21 -12.23 -11.86
CA CYS A 45 15.28 -12.42 -10.88
C CYS A 45 15.48 -13.90 -10.53
N SER A 46 15.26 -14.78 -11.50
CA SER A 46 15.27 -16.21 -11.25
C SER A 46 16.69 -16.78 -11.21
N PRO A 47 16.99 -17.73 -10.32
CA PRO A 47 18.25 -18.48 -10.39
C PRO A 47 18.35 -19.30 -11.67
N VAL A 48 19.59 -19.51 -12.14
CA VAL A 48 19.88 -20.36 -13.31
C VAL A 48 19.41 -21.78 -13.06
N VAL A 49 19.75 -22.32 -11.88
CA VAL A 49 19.34 -23.66 -11.44
C VAL A 49 18.20 -23.53 -10.45
N ARG A 50 17.08 -24.20 -10.74
CA ARG A 50 15.92 -24.26 -9.86
C ARG A 50 15.16 -25.58 -10.03
N PRO A 51 14.72 -26.21 -8.93
CA PRO A 51 13.90 -27.44 -8.95
C PRO A 51 12.42 -27.19 -9.25
N TRP A 52 11.92 -25.96 -9.10
CA TRP A 52 10.55 -25.59 -9.45
C TRP A 52 10.50 -24.20 -10.09
N PRO A 53 9.51 -23.94 -10.97
CA PRO A 53 9.30 -22.62 -11.54
C PRO A 53 8.56 -21.70 -10.55
N THR A 54 8.76 -20.41 -10.71
CA THR A 54 8.03 -19.31 -10.06
C THR A 54 7.09 -18.54 -11.01
N ALA A 55 7.29 -18.72 -12.32
CA ALA A 55 6.62 -18.02 -13.42
C ALA A 55 6.68 -18.88 -14.70
N LYS A 56 6.06 -18.45 -15.80
CA LYS A 56 6.18 -19.10 -17.12
C LYS A 56 7.53 -18.83 -17.78
N GLN A 57 8.05 -17.61 -17.64
CA GLN A 57 9.34 -17.21 -18.16
C GLN A 57 10.26 -16.75 -17.02
N HIS A 58 11.55 -17.00 -17.18
CA HIS A 58 12.55 -16.71 -16.16
C HIS A 58 13.74 -16.03 -16.82
N LEU A 59 14.12 -14.88 -16.28
CA LEU A 59 15.39 -14.25 -16.60
C LEU A 59 16.36 -14.46 -15.45
N THR A 60 17.60 -14.71 -15.80
CA THR A 60 18.67 -15.02 -14.86
C THR A 60 19.67 -13.87 -14.76
N ILE A 61 20.70 -14.07 -13.94
CA ILE A 61 21.83 -13.13 -13.87
C ILE A 61 22.51 -12.94 -15.24
N GLU A 62 22.50 -13.97 -16.10
CA GLU A 62 23.09 -13.95 -17.45
C GLU A 62 22.32 -13.05 -18.41
N ASP A 63 21.01 -12.89 -18.18
CA ASP A 63 20.13 -12.05 -18.99
C ASP A 63 20.16 -10.58 -18.57
N ASN A 64 20.57 -10.30 -17.33
CA ASN A 64 20.37 -9.01 -16.68
C ASN A 64 18.90 -8.53 -16.78
N GLY A 65 18.04 -9.13 -15.94
CA GLY A 65 16.58 -8.89 -15.99
C GLY A 65 16.12 -7.44 -15.83
N LEU A 66 16.96 -6.49 -15.40
CA LEU A 66 16.70 -5.04 -15.42
C LEU A 66 16.79 -4.40 -16.81
N THR A 67 17.38 -5.08 -17.79
CA THR A 67 17.57 -4.57 -19.16
C THR A 67 16.60 -5.16 -20.17
N LYS A 68 15.93 -6.26 -19.83
CA LYS A 68 14.99 -6.97 -20.71
C LYS A 68 13.59 -6.38 -20.62
N PRO A 69 12.77 -6.41 -21.67
CA PRO A 69 11.37 -5.98 -21.59
C PRO A 69 10.59 -6.85 -20.58
N TRP A 70 9.67 -6.23 -19.85
CA TRP A 70 8.74 -6.92 -18.94
C TRP A 70 7.35 -6.88 -19.55
N SER A 71 6.63 -8.00 -19.48
CA SER A 71 5.27 -8.14 -20.01
C SER A 71 4.48 -9.14 -19.19
N GLY A 72 3.18 -8.88 -19.03
CA GLY A 72 2.29 -9.72 -18.23
C GLY A 72 2.59 -9.62 -16.73
N ARG A 73 2.07 -10.57 -15.96
CA ARG A 73 2.13 -10.52 -14.50
C ARG A 73 3.50 -10.95 -13.97
N VAL A 74 4.13 -10.11 -13.15
CA VAL A 74 5.50 -10.35 -12.66
C VAL A 74 5.53 -10.94 -11.25
N TRP A 75 6.30 -12.02 -11.07
CA TRP A 75 6.79 -12.43 -9.75
C TRP A 75 8.18 -11.86 -9.55
N LEU A 76 8.43 -11.15 -8.45
CA LEU A 76 9.73 -10.54 -8.17
C LEU A 76 10.25 -10.95 -6.80
N ASN A 77 11.25 -11.83 -6.77
CA ASN A 77 12.09 -12.08 -5.59
C ASN A 77 13.51 -11.57 -5.89
N PRO A 78 13.77 -10.26 -5.74
CA PRO A 78 14.98 -9.64 -6.25
C PRO A 78 16.19 -9.93 -5.35
N PRO A 79 17.42 -9.73 -5.84
CA PRO A 79 18.60 -9.70 -4.98
C PRO A 79 18.42 -8.66 -3.85
N TYR A 80 18.69 -9.08 -2.61
CA TYR A 80 18.39 -8.29 -1.39
C TYR A 80 19.45 -7.23 -1.05
N SER A 81 20.46 -7.06 -1.91
CA SER A 81 21.49 -6.03 -1.73
C SER A 81 20.88 -4.63 -1.81
N THR A 82 21.22 -3.79 -0.84
CA THR A 82 20.73 -2.40 -0.75
C THR A 82 21.11 -1.57 -1.98
N ALA A 83 22.19 -1.93 -2.69
CA ALA A 83 22.66 -1.22 -3.87
C ALA A 83 21.71 -1.34 -5.08
N VAL A 84 20.93 -2.43 -5.18
CA VAL A 84 20.14 -2.74 -6.38
C VAL A 84 18.65 -2.91 -6.12
N ILE A 85 18.23 -3.14 -4.88
CA ILE A 85 16.82 -3.40 -4.53
C ILE A 85 15.87 -2.29 -5.02
N GLY A 86 16.31 -1.03 -4.94
CA GLY A 86 15.51 0.11 -5.40
C GLY A 86 15.27 0.13 -6.91
N LEU A 87 16.20 -0.39 -7.71
CA LEU A 87 16.04 -0.46 -9.18
C LEU A 87 14.95 -1.47 -9.55
N TRP A 88 14.95 -2.64 -8.91
CA TRP A 88 13.95 -3.67 -9.14
C TRP A 88 12.56 -3.25 -8.68
N LEU A 89 12.46 -2.67 -7.47
CA LEU A 89 11.19 -2.17 -6.96
C LEU A 89 10.65 -1.00 -7.79
N GLY A 90 11.51 -0.06 -8.20
CA GLY A 90 11.11 1.03 -9.09
C GLY A 90 10.62 0.53 -10.44
N ARG A 91 11.23 -0.54 -10.96
CA ARG A 91 10.81 -1.18 -12.21
C ARG A 91 9.45 -1.85 -12.09
N LEU A 92 9.22 -2.65 -11.05
CA LEU A 92 7.91 -3.26 -10.82
C LEU A 92 6.82 -2.22 -10.54
N ALA A 93 7.16 -1.15 -9.80
CA ALA A 93 6.25 -0.04 -9.55
C ALA A 93 5.85 0.71 -10.81
N HIS A 94 6.72 0.78 -11.82
CA HIS A 94 6.38 1.34 -13.13
C HIS A 94 5.58 0.36 -13.99
N HIS A 95 5.86 -0.93 -13.87
CA HIS A 95 5.16 -2.00 -14.59
C HIS A 95 3.71 -2.18 -14.10
N ASP A 96 3.46 -1.97 -12.80
CA ASP A 96 2.13 -1.97 -12.14
C ASP A 96 1.30 -3.26 -12.30
N ASP A 97 1.94 -4.38 -12.60
CA ASP A 97 1.31 -5.70 -12.65
C ASP A 97 2.25 -6.80 -12.11
N GLY A 98 2.21 -7.02 -10.80
CA GLY A 98 2.92 -8.12 -10.19
C GLY A 98 3.02 -8.07 -8.68
N VAL A 99 3.80 -8.99 -8.12
CA VAL A 99 4.03 -9.12 -6.68
C VAL A 99 5.53 -9.21 -6.40
N ALA A 100 6.03 -8.37 -5.50
CA ALA A 100 7.39 -8.47 -4.98
C ALA A 100 7.42 -9.15 -3.61
N LEU A 101 8.37 -10.05 -3.41
CA LEU A 101 8.76 -10.56 -2.10
C LEU A 101 10.06 -9.88 -1.66
N ILE A 102 9.99 -9.08 -0.60
CA ILE A 102 11.17 -8.35 -0.07
C ILE A 102 11.23 -8.43 1.44
N PHE A 103 12.34 -7.96 2.01
CA PHE A 103 12.39 -7.69 3.44
C PHE A 103 11.63 -6.41 3.79
N ALA A 104 10.91 -6.46 4.91
CA ALA A 104 10.11 -5.35 5.43
C ALA A 104 10.99 -4.26 6.07
N ARG A 105 11.86 -3.63 5.27
CA ARG A 105 12.67 -2.47 5.65
C ARG A 105 11.90 -1.18 5.35
N THR A 106 10.81 -1.01 6.11
CA THR A 106 9.77 0.00 5.89
C THR A 106 10.24 1.45 5.95
N GLU A 107 11.42 1.68 6.51
CA GLU A 107 12.06 2.97 6.72
C GLU A 107 12.93 3.45 5.55
N THR A 108 13.27 2.56 4.61
CA THR A 108 14.22 2.89 3.54
C THR A 108 13.59 3.73 2.42
N ASP A 109 14.40 4.56 1.75
CA ASP A 109 13.96 5.39 0.60
C ASP A 109 13.25 4.56 -0.48
N ALA A 110 13.83 3.41 -0.83
CA ALA A 110 13.24 2.50 -1.81
C ALA A 110 11.85 1.98 -1.36
N PHE A 111 11.68 1.66 -0.08
CA PHE A 111 10.41 1.21 0.45
C PHE A 111 9.36 2.33 0.41
N PHE A 112 9.73 3.55 0.82
CA PHE A 112 8.84 4.71 0.71
C PHE A 112 8.40 4.96 -0.73
N ARG A 113 9.35 5.16 -1.63
CA ARG A 113 9.08 5.61 -3.01
C ARG A 113 8.40 4.55 -3.87
N PHE A 114 8.67 3.27 -3.62
CA PHE A 114 8.22 2.21 -4.51
C PHE A 114 7.26 1.22 -3.85
N VAL A 115 7.11 1.21 -2.53
CA VAL A 115 6.09 0.40 -1.85
C VAL A 115 5.01 1.30 -1.29
N TRP A 116 5.30 2.12 -0.27
CA TRP A 116 4.28 2.98 0.35
C TRP A 116 3.60 3.92 -0.65
N GLU A 117 4.38 4.53 -1.53
CA GLU A 117 3.88 5.48 -2.51
C GLU A 117 3.31 4.86 -3.77
N LYS A 118 3.52 3.57 -4.07
CA LYS A 118 3.22 2.99 -5.40
C LYS A 118 2.44 1.68 -5.37
N ALA A 119 2.76 0.78 -4.44
CA ALA A 119 2.10 -0.51 -4.34
C ALA A 119 0.60 -0.34 -4.04
N ALA A 120 -0.19 -1.31 -4.48
CA ALA A 120 -1.63 -1.35 -4.28
C ALA A 120 -2.01 -1.86 -2.88
N ALA A 121 -1.28 -2.86 -2.41
CA ALA A 121 -1.41 -3.43 -1.07
C ALA A 121 -0.11 -4.13 -0.65
N VAL A 122 0.01 -4.40 0.65
CA VAL A 122 1.08 -5.23 1.20
C VAL A 122 0.53 -6.30 2.14
N LEU A 123 1.23 -7.42 2.27
CA LEU A 123 0.96 -8.47 3.24
C LEU A 123 2.23 -8.74 4.04
N PHE A 124 2.23 -8.29 5.31
CA PHE A 124 3.28 -8.62 6.25
C PHE A 124 3.08 -10.03 6.79
N LEU A 125 4.03 -10.92 6.53
CA LEU A 125 3.88 -12.33 6.85
C LEU A 125 4.01 -12.58 8.37
N ARG A 126 3.20 -13.49 8.90
CA ARG A 126 3.36 -13.99 10.28
C ARG A 126 4.57 -14.94 10.30
N GLY A 127 5.63 -14.53 10.99
CA GLY A 127 6.87 -15.29 11.08
C GLY A 127 7.87 -14.96 9.98
N ARG A 128 9.03 -15.63 9.99
CA ARG A 128 10.11 -15.42 9.03
C ARG A 128 10.21 -16.59 8.06
N ILE A 129 10.37 -16.30 6.78
CA ILE A 129 10.48 -17.32 5.73
C ILE A 129 11.78 -18.12 5.91
N ASN A 130 11.70 -19.44 5.72
CA ASN A 130 12.84 -20.27 5.39
C ASN A 130 12.88 -20.44 3.87
N PHE A 131 13.75 -19.71 3.19
CA PHE A 131 13.96 -19.89 1.75
C PHE A 131 14.62 -21.24 1.46
N HIS A 132 14.71 -21.58 0.18
CA HIS A 132 15.39 -22.78 -0.29
C HIS A 132 16.69 -22.42 -1.02
N LEU A 133 17.65 -23.33 -0.99
CA LEU A 133 18.84 -23.29 -1.82
C LEU A 133 18.47 -23.66 -3.26
N VAL A 134 19.33 -23.33 -4.23
CA VAL A 134 19.13 -23.64 -5.66
C VAL A 134 18.94 -25.13 -5.98
N ASP A 135 19.34 -26.01 -5.06
CA ASP A 135 19.13 -27.47 -5.15
C ASP A 135 17.78 -27.92 -4.53
N GLY A 136 16.96 -26.99 -4.04
CA GLY A 136 15.66 -27.26 -3.44
C GLY A 136 15.67 -27.60 -1.96
N ARG A 137 16.85 -27.70 -1.31
CA ARG A 137 16.89 -27.92 0.14
C ARG A 137 16.42 -26.67 0.87
N ARG A 138 15.51 -26.85 1.84
CA ARG A 138 15.05 -25.79 2.73
C ARG A 138 16.20 -25.32 3.63
N ALA A 139 16.40 -24.01 3.74
CA ALA A 139 17.37 -23.43 4.66
C ALA A 139 17.07 -23.83 6.11
N THR A 140 18.11 -24.25 6.84
CA THR A 140 18.00 -24.67 8.23
C THR A 140 17.63 -23.52 9.17
N LYS A 141 18.00 -22.29 8.80
CA LYS A 141 17.65 -21.05 9.50
C LYS A 141 16.70 -20.22 8.65
N ASN A 142 15.84 -19.45 9.33
CA ASN A 142 15.00 -18.46 8.64
C ASN A 142 15.84 -17.29 8.10
N SER A 143 15.19 -16.45 7.30
CA SER A 143 15.77 -15.30 6.60
C SER A 143 16.44 -14.24 7.47
N GLY A 144 16.34 -14.32 8.81
CA GLY A 144 16.93 -13.34 9.73
C GLY A 144 16.28 -11.94 9.67
N ALA A 145 15.35 -11.71 8.74
CA ALA A 145 14.64 -10.45 8.53
C ALA A 145 13.15 -10.71 8.27
N PRO A 146 12.25 -9.81 8.72
CA PRO A 146 10.83 -9.89 8.39
C PRO A 146 10.62 -9.75 6.88
N SER A 147 9.63 -10.46 6.34
CA SER A 147 9.31 -10.46 4.90
C SER A 147 7.94 -9.86 4.66
N VAL A 148 7.78 -9.20 3.52
CA VAL A 148 6.53 -8.60 3.07
C VAL A 148 6.33 -8.89 1.60
N LEU A 149 5.09 -9.23 1.23
CA LEU A 149 4.65 -9.28 -0.15
C LEU A 149 4.06 -7.92 -0.51
N CYS A 150 4.50 -7.33 -1.62
CA CYS A 150 4.03 -6.04 -2.12
C CYS A 150 3.34 -6.26 -3.46
N ALA A 151 2.03 -6.00 -3.52
CA ALA A 151 1.24 -6.13 -4.74
C ALA A 151 1.18 -4.81 -5.50
N TYR A 152 1.36 -4.86 -6.81
CA TYR A 152 1.24 -3.74 -7.75
C TYR A 152 0.10 -4.04 -8.74
N GLY A 153 -0.79 -3.08 -8.97
CA GLY A 153 -2.09 -3.32 -9.61
C GLY A 153 -3.16 -3.88 -8.67
N LEU A 154 -4.43 -3.59 -8.99
CA LEU A 154 -5.59 -3.96 -8.17
C LEU A 154 -5.84 -5.46 -8.10
N ASP A 155 -5.66 -6.17 -9.21
CA ASP A 155 -5.88 -7.62 -9.26
C ASP A 155 -4.88 -8.37 -8.37
N ASN A 156 -3.62 -7.92 -8.35
CA ASN A 156 -2.61 -8.45 -7.43
C ASN A 156 -2.93 -8.15 -5.97
N ALA A 157 -3.49 -6.97 -5.67
CA ALA A 157 -3.91 -6.63 -4.31
C ALA A 157 -5.09 -7.48 -3.84
N ALA A 158 -6.08 -7.72 -4.70
CA ALA A 158 -7.20 -8.62 -4.41
C ALA A 158 -6.70 -10.04 -4.15
N GLN A 159 -5.85 -10.57 -5.03
CA GLN A 159 -5.26 -11.89 -4.85
C GLN A 159 -4.45 -11.99 -3.54
N LEU A 160 -3.71 -10.94 -3.18
CA LEU A 160 -2.96 -10.93 -1.93
C LEU A 160 -3.88 -10.92 -0.69
N GLY A 161 -5.05 -10.28 -0.78
CA GLY A 161 -6.08 -10.31 0.27
C GLY A 161 -6.70 -11.69 0.47
N ASP A 162 -6.84 -12.46 -0.60
CA ASP A 162 -7.53 -13.76 -0.61
C ASP A 162 -6.58 -14.98 -0.55
N CYS A 163 -5.26 -14.77 -0.61
CA CYS A 163 -4.27 -15.86 -0.76
C CYS A 163 -4.16 -16.83 0.42
N GLY A 164 -4.76 -16.51 1.58
CA GLY A 164 -4.76 -17.37 2.77
C GLY A 164 -3.41 -17.50 3.47
N ILE A 165 -2.37 -16.76 3.05
CA ILE A 165 -1.09 -16.72 3.76
C ILE A 165 -1.28 -15.96 5.08
N GLU A 166 -0.88 -16.56 6.20
CA GLU A 166 -0.99 -15.92 7.51
C GLU A 166 -0.15 -14.63 7.58
N GLY A 167 -0.80 -13.53 7.98
CA GLY A 167 -0.15 -12.24 8.06
C GLY A 167 -1.12 -11.10 8.33
N GLN A 168 -0.62 -9.88 8.18
CA GLN A 168 -1.41 -8.66 8.21
C GLN A 168 -1.45 -8.06 6.80
N PHE A 169 -2.62 -8.17 6.15
CA PHE A 169 -2.91 -7.46 4.91
C PHE A 169 -3.16 -5.98 5.19
N VAL A 170 -2.59 -5.10 4.36
CA VAL A 170 -2.75 -3.65 4.44
C VAL A 170 -3.00 -3.10 3.04
N PRO A 171 -4.22 -2.64 2.73
CA PRO A 171 -4.50 -1.95 1.47
C PRO A 171 -3.85 -0.56 1.46
N LEU A 172 -3.12 -0.22 0.39
CA LEU A 172 -2.35 1.03 0.25
C LEU A 172 -2.93 2.00 -0.79
N LEU A 173 -3.94 1.59 -1.55
CA LEU A 173 -4.69 2.50 -2.44
C LEU A 173 -5.78 3.27 -1.70
N LEU A 174 -6.27 2.76 -0.57
CA LEU A 174 -7.28 3.45 0.23
C LEU A 174 -6.78 4.80 0.82
N PRO A 175 -5.50 4.95 1.22
CA PRO A 175 -4.95 6.25 1.62
C PRO A 175 -4.64 7.22 0.47
N ARG A 176 -4.58 6.77 -0.80
CA ARG A 176 -4.24 7.66 -1.94
C ARG A 176 -5.42 8.53 -2.37
N PHE A 177 -6.63 8.18 -1.92
CA PHE A 177 -7.80 9.08 -1.88
C PHE A 177 -7.92 9.88 -0.58
N TRP A 178 -6.97 9.70 0.36
CA TRP A 178 -6.94 10.37 1.67
C TRP A 178 -5.83 11.43 1.79
N ASN A 179 -5.36 11.97 0.67
CA ASN A 179 -4.65 13.26 0.65
C ASN A 179 -5.59 14.40 0.21
N GLY A 180 -6.80 14.42 0.79
CA GLY A 180 -7.80 15.45 0.49
C GLY A 180 -9.23 15.16 0.95
N ALA A 181 -9.51 13.99 1.51
CA ALA A 181 -10.80 13.65 2.08
C ALA A 181 -10.77 13.56 3.63
N THR A 182 -10.46 14.66 4.30
CA THR A 182 -11.59 15.20 5.08
C THR A 182 -12.61 15.53 4.00
N VAL A 183 -13.72 14.79 3.90
CA VAL A 183 -14.85 15.30 3.10
C VAL A 183 -14.99 16.75 3.50
N ALA A 184 -14.64 17.68 2.61
CA ALA A 184 -14.48 19.07 2.98
C ALA A 184 -15.90 19.61 3.14
N GLN A 185 -16.52 19.31 4.31
CA GLN A 185 -17.96 19.40 4.54
C GLN A 185 -18.50 20.63 3.86
N THR A 186 -19.45 20.51 2.94
CA THR A 186 -19.98 21.68 2.24
C THR A 186 -20.52 22.69 3.26
N TRP A 187 -20.57 23.99 2.93
CA TRP A 187 -21.18 24.97 3.86
C TRP A 187 -22.63 24.59 4.19
N ARG A 188 -23.32 23.89 3.27
CA ARG A 188 -24.63 23.29 3.48
C ARG A 188 -24.60 22.18 4.54
N GLU A 189 -23.67 21.24 4.48
CA GLU A 189 -23.52 20.18 5.50
C GLU A 189 -23.15 20.74 6.87
N VAL A 190 -22.24 21.72 6.93
CA VAL A 190 -21.87 22.41 8.18
C VAL A 190 -23.09 23.10 8.80
N LEU A 191 -23.90 23.78 7.97
CA LEU A 191 -25.15 24.39 8.42
C LEU A 191 -26.18 23.33 8.84
N ALA A 192 -26.37 22.27 8.07
CA ALA A 192 -27.33 21.22 8.39
C ALA A 192 -27.02 20.54 9.73
N ALA A 193 -25.74 20.21 9.98
CA ALA A 193 -25.29 19.65 11.25
C ALA A 193 -25.44 20.63 12.42
N PHE A 194 -25.16 21.92 12.20
CA PHE A 194 -25.37 22.93 13.23
C PHE A 194 -26.86 23.10 13.57
N MET A 195 -27.75 22.99 12.57
CA MET A 195 -29.18 23.17 12.74
C MET A 195 -29.88 21.92 13.28
N SER A 196 -29.37 20.71 13.01
CA SER A 196 -29.96 19.45 13.50
C SER A 196 -29.97 19.34 15.03
N ASP A 197 -29.02 20.00 15.69
CA ASP A 197 -28.89 19.99 17.15
C ASP A 197 -29.79 21.05 17.83
N LYS A 198 -30.57 21.81 17.04
CA LYS A 198 -31.36 22.95 17.52
C LYS A 198 -32.85 22.61 17.46
N HIS A 199 -33.55 22.92 18.55
CA HIS A 199 -35.00 22.78 18.62
C HIS A 199 -35.65 24.11 18.24
N GLY A 200 -36.08 24.24 16.98
CA GLY A 200 -36.79 25.41 16.45
C GLY A 200 -35.90 26.49 15.79
N PRO A 201 -36.48 27.65 15.44
CA PRO A 201 -35.77 28.70 14.69
C PRO A 201 -34.56 29.29 15.42
N VAL A 202 -33.45 29.39 14.72
CA VAL A 202 -32.16 29.90 15.21
C VAL A 202 -31.89 31.32 14.68
N PRO A 203 -31.48 32.28 15.52
CA PRO A 203 -31.09 33.62 15.08
C PRO A 203 -29.84 33.59 14.19
N LEU A 204 -29.85 34.38 13.10
CA LEU A 204 -28.73 34.49 12.17
C LEU A 204 -27.41 34.90 12.84
N ALA A 205 -27.48 35.74 13.88
CA ALA A 205 -26.32 36.14 14.67
C ALA A 205 -25.72 34.99 15.50
N GLU A 206 -26.52 34.00 15.89
CA GLU A 206 -26.03 32.78 16.53
C GLU A 206 -25.32 31.87 15.53
N ILE A 207 -25.90 31.72 14.33
CA ILE A 207 -25.28 30.96 13.22
C ILE A 207 -23.90 31.54 12.89
N TYR A 208 -23.77 32.87 12.77
CA TYR A 208 -22.45 33.49 12.54
C TYR A 208 -21.47 33.23 13.67
N ARG A 209 -21.88 33.46 14.93
CA ARG A 209 -20.99 33.27 16.09
C ARG A 209 -20.46 31.83 16.17
N ALA A 210 -21.31 30.85 15.88
CA ALA A 210 -20.93 29.45 15.88
C ALA A 210 -19.99 29.11 14.72
N LEU A 211 -20.34 29.53 13.50
CA LEU A 211 -19.67 29.04 12.29
C LEU A 211 -18.46 29.86 11.83
N VAL A 212 -18.29 31.10 12.29
CA VAL A 212 -17.08 31.90 12.03
C VAL A 212 -15.83 31.26 12.65
N ARG A 213 -15.98 30.47 13.73
CA ARG A 213 -14.87 29.75 14.38
C ARG A 213 -14.60 28.37 13.76
N HIS A 214 -15.46 27.91 12.86
CA HIS A 214 -15.32 26.60 12.22
C HIS A 214 -14.03 26.54 11.37
N PRO A 215 -13.30 25.41 11.32
CA PRO A 215 -12.09 25.28 10.51
C PRO A 215 -12.28 25.71 9.04
N LYS A 216 -13.46 25.46 8.45
CA LYS A 216 -13.83 25.88 7.09
C LYS A 216 -13.91 27.40 6.89
N ALA A 217 -14.09 28.18 7.97
CA ALA A 217 -14.12 29.64 7.91
C ALA A 217 -12.71 30.25 7.82
N ARG A 218 -11.66 29.53 8.26
CA ARG A 218 -10.28 30.05 8.31
C ARG A 218 -9.73 30.46 6.95
N SER A 219 -10.22 29.85 5.87
CA SER A 219 -9.80 30.13 4.49
C SER A 219 -10.76 31.04 3.71
N ASN A 220 -11.88 31.47 4.30
CA ASN A 220 -12.90 32.27 3.60
C ASN A 220 -13.13 33.63 4.28
N ARG A 221 -12.60 34.69 3.66
CA ARG A 221 -12.76 36.09 4.12
C ARG A 221 -14.21 36.60 4.08
N ASN A 222 -15.09 35.93 3.34
CA ASN A 222 -16.50 36.30 3.14
C ASN A 222 -17.47 35.28 3.75
N VAL A 223 -17.09 34.66 4.87
CA VAL A 223 -17.84 33.57 5.51
C VAL A 223 -19.32 33.91 5.77
N GLU A 224 -19.64 35.09 6.28
CA GLU A 224 -21.04 35.47 6.56
C GLU A 224 -21.89 35.54 5.29
N ALA A 225 -21.34 36.07 4.20
CA ALA A 225 -22.03 36.11 2.91
C ALA A 225 -22.27 34.70 2.36
N LYS A 226 -21.30 33.79 2.55
CA LYS A 226 -21.44 32.39 2.17
C LYS A 226 -22.51 31.67 3.00
N ILE A 227 -22.54 31.89 4.32
CA ILE A 227 -23.59 31.38 5.21
C ILE A 227 -24.98 31.86 4.75
N ARG A 228 -25.13 33.16 4.45
CA ARG A 228 -26.41 33.70 3.94
C ARG A 228 -26.82 33.06 2.62
N GLN A 229 -25.89 32.87 1.70
CA GLN A 229 -26.15 32.24 0.41
C GLN A 229 -26.65 30.79 0.57
N GLU A 230 -26.03 30.01 1.45
CA GLU A 230 -26.44 28.62 1.69
C GLU A 230 -27.76 28.53 2.44
N LEU A 231 -28.04 29.42 3.40
CA LEU A 231 -29.35 29.50 4.05
C LEU A 231 -30.47 29.78 3.03
N GLN A 232 -30.21 30.63 2.04
CA GLN A 232 -31.22 30.98 1.02
C GLN A 232 -31.41 29.92 -0.08
N ARG A 233 -30.36 29.16 -0.41
CA ARG A 233 -30.36 28.19 -1.52
C ARG A 233 -30.42 26.73 -1.05
N GLY A 234 -30.28 26.49 0.24
CA GLY A 234 -30.26 25.18 0.88
C GLY A 234 -31.62 24.75 1.40
N PRO A 235 -31.70 23.56 2.02
CA PRO A 235 -32.90 23.04 2.65
C PRO A 235 -33.14 23.73 4.02
N PHE A 236 -33.23 25.06 4.02
CA PHE A 236 -33.47 25.87 5.22
C PHE A 236 -34.63 26.82 4.99
N ILE A 237 -35.42 27.04 6.04
CA ILE A 237 -36.61 27.90 5.99
C ILE A 237 -36.33 29.16 6.80
N ARG A 238 -36.75 30.31 6.27
CA ARG A 238 -36.72 31.57 7.00
C ARG A 238 -38.01 31.71 7.81
N ALA A 239 -37.99 31.29 9.06
CA ALA A 239 -39.17 31.33 9.94
C ALA A 239 -39.65 32.76 10.25
N ALA A 240 -38.72 33.73 10.35
CA ALA A 240 -39.02 35.16 10.48
C ALA A 240 -37.83 36.04 10.08
N LYS A 241 -37.94 37.37 10.25
CA LYS A 241 -36.83 38.29 9.93
C LYS A 241 -35.60 37.97 10.80
N GLY A 242 -34.60 37.32 10.21
CA GLY A 242 -33.35 36.98 10.88
C GLY A 242 -33.38 35.66 11.66
N LEU A 243 -34.46 34.88 11.55
CA LEU A 243 -34.62 33.56 12.14
C LEU A 243 -34.69 32.50 11.04
N TRP A 244 -33.95 31.40 11.22
CA TRP A 244 -33.80 30.32 10.25
C TRP A 244 -33.98 28.96 10.92
N GLU A 245 -34.50 27.97 10.22
CA GLU A 245 -34.64 26.59 10.69
C GLU A 245 -34.30 25.60 9.58
N ALA A 246 -33.99 24.35 9.93
CA ALA A 246 -33.88 23.27 8.94
C ALA A 246 -35.26 22.99 8.34
N ALA A 247 -35.32 22.75 7.03
CA ALA A 247 -36.56 22.29 6.42
C ALA A 247 -36.95 20.90 6.99
N PRO A 248 -38.26 20.62 7.17
CA PRO A 248 -38.72 19.27 7.52
C PRO A 248 -38.21 18.26 6.49
N ASN A 249 -37.83 17.06 6.95
CA ASN A 249 -37.57 15.94 6.05
C ASN A 249 -38.93 15.41 5.55
N ASP A 250 -39.32 15.75 4.32
CA ASP A 250 -40.44 15.12 3.62
C ASP A 250 -40.05 13.72 3.09
#